data_AF-A0A914N5X5-F1
#
_entry.id   AF-A0A914N5X5-F1
#
_cell.length_a   1.000
_cell.length_b   1.000
_cell.length_c   1.000
_cell.angle_alpha   90.00
_cell.angle_beta   90.00
_cell.angle_gamma   90.00
#
_symmetry.space_group_name_H-M   'P 1'
#
loop_
_entity.id
_entity.type
_entity.pdbx_description
1 polymer ?
#
loop_
_entity_poly.entity_id
_entity_poly.type
_entity_poly.pdbx_seq_one_letter_code
_entity_poly.pdbx_strand_id
1 'polypeptide(L)'
;MTVFEEYFYLVNGLIGTFLNLIVLLIAYLNVNINDKPRQIIVINMTLADLLTCTIYIITRSYVSIFPQFLCYPYYVLIVSSQLCSCLNLLW
;
A
#
# COMPACT_ATOMS: atom_id res chain seq x y z
N MET A 1 19.29 2.38 11.10
CA MET A 1 18.51 3.29 10.23
C MET A 1 19.07 4.68 10.46
N THR A 2 19.45 5.37 9.40
CA THR A 2 19.87 6.77 9.51
C THR A 2 18.64 7.68 9.66
N VAL A 3 18.81 8.86 10.27
CA VAL A 3 17.74 9.86 10.39
C VAL A 3 17.15 10.21 9.01
N PHE A 4 17.99 10.26 7.99
CA PHE A 4 17.56 10.49 6.61
C PHE A 4 16.63 9.38 6.09
N GLU A 5 17.00 8.11 6.27
CA GLU A 5 16.17 6.97 5.84
C GLU A 5 14.82 6.98 6.56
N GLU A 6 14.80 7.28 7.85
CA GLU A 6 13.58 7.35 8.65
C GLU A 6 12.60 8.39 8.10
N TYR A 7 13.07 9.62 7.85
CA TYR A 7 12.25 10.66 7.21
C TYR A 7 11.82 10.28 5.80
N PHE A 8 12.71 9.64 5.02
CA PHE A 8 12.40 9.19 3.68
C PHE A 8 11.25 8.19 3.66
N TYR A 9 11.28 7.18 4.55
CA TYR A 9 10.17 6.21 4.67
C TYR A 9 8.90 6.89 5.17
N LEU A 10 8.95 7.69 6.24
CA LEU A 10 7.75 8.35 6.77
C LEU A 10 7.07 9.27 5.76
N VAL A 11 7.84 10.12 5.08
CA VAL A 11 7.30 11.08 4.10
C VAL A 11 6.72 10.34 2.89
N ASN A 12 7.43 9.35 2.33
CA ASN A 12 6.90 8.57 1.21
C ASN A 12 5.68 7.73 1.61
N GLY A 13 5.65 7.21 2.83
CA GLY A 13 4.51 6.48 3.37
C GLY A 13 3.26 7.36 3.46
N LEU A 14 3.42 8.58 3.99
CA LEU A 14 2.32 9.55 4.10
C LEU A 14 1.85 10.03 2.73
N ILE A 15 2.76 10.44 1.85
CA ILE A 15 2.42 10.91 0.49
C ILE A 15 1.75 9.78 -0.30
N GLY A 16 2.33 8.58 -0.29
CA GLY A 16 1.78 7.41 -0.99
C GLY A 16 0.42 7.00 -0.46
N THR A 17 0.20 7.05 0.87
CA THR A 17 -1.11 6.78 1.47
C THR A 17 -2.14 7.83 1.00
N PHE A 18 -1.79 9.11 1.07
CA PHE A 18 -2.69 10.20 0.70
C PHE A 18 -3.09 10.13 -0.78
N LEU A 19 -2.12 9.93 -1.68
CA LEU A 19 -2.38 9.84 -3.11
C LEU A 19 -3.23 8.61 -3.46
N ASN A 20 -2.92 7.44 -2.92
CA ASN A 20 -3.73 6.24 -3.16
C ASN A 20 -5.16 6.38 -2.60
N LEU A 21 -5.32 7.06 -1.47
CA LEU A 21 -6.64 7.34 -0.89
C LEU A 21 -7.47 8.29 -1.78
N ILE A 22 -6.83 9.30 -2.37
CA ILE A 22 -7.49 10.17 -3.37
C ILE A 22 -7.96 9.35 -4.57
N VAL A 23 -7.12 8.45 -5.10
CA VAL A 23 -7.51 7.62 -6.25
C VAL A 23 -8.67 6.71 -5.92
N LEU A 24 -8.66 6.08 -4.73
CA LEU A 24 -9.79 5.27 -4.25
C LEU A 24 -11.06 6.10 -4.05
N LEU A 25 -10.95 7.34 -3.57
CA LEU A 25 -12.09 8.25 -3.44
C LEU A 25 -12.68 8.60 -4.82
N ILE A 26 -11.83 8.92 -5.80
CA ILE A 26 -12.26 9.19 -7.17
C ILE A 26 -12.95 7.95 -7.75
N ALA A 27 -12.38 6.77 -7.52
CA ALA A 27 -12.95 5.52 -7.96
C ALA A 27 -14.34 5.27 -7.34
N TYR A 28 -14.46 5.47 -6.03
CA TYR A 28 -15.74 5.33 -5.33
C TYR A 28 -16.83 6.25 -5.88
N LEU A 29 -16.48 7.49 -6.24
CA LEU A 29 -17.44 8.47 -6.75
C LEU A 29 -17.76 8.34 -8.24
N ASN A 30 -16.84 7.82 -9.06
CA ASN A 30 -16.92 7.95 -10.53
C ASN A 30 -16.83 6.63 -11.31
N VAL A 31 -16.37 5.53 -10.72
CA VAL A 31 -16.18 4.27 -11.44
C VAL A 31 -17.44 3.42 -11.42
N ASN A 32 -18.00 3.17 -12.60
CA ASN A 32 -19.01 2.14 -12.78
C ASN A 32 -18.31 0.78 -12.96
N ILE A 33 -18.36 -0.04 -11.91
CA ILE A 33 -17.70 -1.36 -11.84
C ILE A 33 -18.23 -2.32 -12.93
N ASN A 34 -19.43 -2.10 -13.45
CA ASN A 34 -20.07 -3.02 -14.39
C ASN A 34 -19.58 -2.86 -15.84
N ASP A 35 -19.05 -1.70 -16.24
CA ASP A 35 -18.75 -1.40 -17.65
C ASP A 35 -17.27 -1.49 -18.02
N LYS A 36 -16.36 -1.32 -17.04
CA LYS A 36 -14.93 -1.11 -17.32
C LYS A 36 -14.04 -2.00 -16.44
N PRO A 37 -13.77 -3.26 -16.85
CA PRO A 37 -12.97 -4.20 -16.05
C PRO A 37 -11.55 -3.68 -15.76
N ARG A 38 -10.98 -2.86 -16.65
CA ARG A 38 -9.68 -2.21 -16.42
C ARG A 38 -9.68 -1.27 -15.21
N GLN A 39 -10.80 -0.61 -14.91
CA GLN A 39 -10.89 0.30 -13.76
C GLN A 39 -10.90 -0.48 -12.44
N ILE A 40 -11.49 -1.68 -12.41
CA ILE A 40 -11.46 -2.58 -11.24
C ILE A 40 -10.02 -2.96 -10.87
N ILE A 41 -9.20 -3.21 -11.87
CA ILE A 41 -7.80 -3.62 -11.66
C ILE A 41 -6.98 -2.46 -11.10
N VAL A 42 -7.17 -1.24 -11.61
CA VAL A 42 -6.56 -0.03 -11.04
C VAL A 42 -7.00 0.18 -9.59
N ILE A 43 -8.26 -0.09 -9.25
CA ILE A 43 -8.76 -0.02 -7.87
C ILE A 43 -8.08 -1.06 -6.98
N ASN A 44 -7.97 -2.31 -7.44
CA ASN A 44 -7.31 -3.37 -6.68
C ASN A 44 -5.81 -3.09 -6.49
N MET A 45 -5.14 -2.58 -7.52
CA MET A 45 -3.74 -2.16 -7.45
C MET A 45 -3.55 -1.03 -6.43
N THR A 46 -4.38 0.02 -6.50
CA THR A 46 -4.28 1.17 -5.57
C THR A 46 -4.62 0.80 -4.13
N LEU A 47 -5.53 -0.16 -3.91
CA LEU A 47 -5.81 -0.70 -2.58
C LEU A 47 -4.62 -1.49 -2.03
N ALA A 48 -3.96 -2.31 -2.87
CA ALA A 48 -2.76 -3.04 -2.50
C ALA A 48 -1.58 -2.11 -2.20
N ASP A 49 -1.44 -1.03 -2.97
CA ASP A 49 -0.42 0.01 -2.74
C ASP A 49 -0.72 0.80 -1.46
N LEU A 50 -1.99 1.13 -1.18
CA LEU A 50 -2.39 1.78 0.06
C LEU A 50 -2.04 0.93 1.29
N LEU A 51 -2.31 -0.38 1.24
CA LEU A 51 -1.89 -1.32 2.31
C LEU A 51 -0.37 -1.34 2.47
N THR A 52 0.38 -1.29 1.38
CA THR A 52 1.84 -1.26 1.43
C THR A 52 2.35 0.07 2.03
N CYS A 53 1.80 1.22 1.63
CA CYS A 53 2.21 2.51 2.18
C CYS A 53 1.88 2.61 3.68
N THR A 54 0.70 2.15 4.10
CA THR A 54 0.23 2.24 5.49
C THR A 54 0.90 1.23 6.41
N ILE A 55 0.93 -0.05 6.01
CA ILE A 55 1.45 -1.13 6.85
C ILE A 55 2.96 -1.17 6.76
N TYR A 56 3.55 -1.13 5.57
CA TYR A 56 4.99 -1.35 5.43
C TYR A 56 5.79 -0.07 5.58
N ILE A 57 5.52 0.94 4.75
CA ILE A 57 6.41 2.10 4.64
C ILE A 57 6.39 2.94 5.92
N ILE A 58 5.21 3.15 6.52
CA ILE A 58 5.10 3.91 7.77
C ILE A 58 5.66 3.15 8.98
N THR A 59 5.45 1.83 9.06
CA THR A 59 5.87 1.05 10.24
C THR A 59 7.32 0.55 10.17
N ARG A 60 7.98 0.64 9.01
CA ARG A 60 9.40 0.28 8.78
C ARG A 60 10.34 0.87 9.84
N SER A 61 10.13 2.13 10.21
CA SER A 61 10.96 2.82 11.22
C SER A 61 10.78 2.29 12.64
N TYR A 62 9.64 1.65 12.91
CA TYR A 62 9.24 1.18 14.24
C TYR A 62 9.33 -0.35 14.39
N VAL A 63 9.75 -1.08 13.34
CA VAL A 63 9.82 -2.56 13.30
C VAL A 63 10.62 -3.15 14.47
N SER A 64 11.64 -2.46 14.97
CA SER A 64 12.47 -2.92 16.09
C SER A 64 11.74 -2.92 17.44
N ILE A 65 10.60 -2.23 17.55
CA ILE A 65 9.80 -2.10 18.77
C ILE A 65 8.65 -3.11 18.78
N PHE A 66 8.28 -3.67 17.62
CA PHE A 66 7.20 -4.63 17.52
C PHE A 66 7.56 -5.98 18.14
N PRO A 67 6.61 -6.66 18.78
CA PRO A 67 6.83 -7.98 19.33
C PRO A 67 7.09 -9.01 18.22
N GLN A 68 8.01 -9.94 18.48
CA GLN A 68 8.49 -10.92 17.48
C GLN A 68 7.38 -11.77 16.84
N PHE A 69 6.29 -12.06 17.57
CA PHE A 69 5.18 -12.85 17.04
C PHE A 69 4.43 -12.14 15.91
N LEU A 70 4.52 -10.81 15.82
CA LEU A 70 3.93 -10.03 14.73
C LEU A 70 4.82 -9.96 13.48
N CYS A 71 6.10 -10.34 13.57
CA CYS A 71 7.00 -10.30 12.42
C CYS A 71 6.50 -11.19 11.27
N TYR A 72 6.08 -12.42 11.56
CA TYR A 72 5.58 -13.33 10.53
C TYR A 72 4.36 -12.78 9.77
N PRO A 73 3.23 -12.43 10.44
CA PRO A 73 2.07 -11.88 9.72
C PRO A 73 2.39 -10.55 9.03
N TYR A 74 3.29 -9.74 9.61
CA TYR A 74 3.75 -8.50 8.99
C TYR A 74 4.42 -8.74 7.62
N TYR A 75 5.41 -9.64 7.55
CA TYR A 75 6.08 -9.94 6.27
C TYR A 75 5.16 -10.62 5.26
N VAL A 76 4.24 -11.47 5.72
CA VAL A 76 3.22 -12.07 4.83
C VAL A 76 2.33 -11.00 4.21
N LEU A 77 1.86 -10.02 5.00
CA LEU A 77 1.06 -8.92 4.50
C LEU A 77 1.81 -8.12 3.43
N ILE A 78 3.08 -7.78 3.67
CA ILE A 78 3.92 -7.04 2.72
C ILE A 78 4.04 -7.78 1.39
N VAL A 79 4.40 -9.07 1.44
CA VAL A 79 4.60 -9.87 0.23
C VAL A 79 3.28 -10.01 -0.52
N SER A 80 2.18 -10.26 0.20
CA SER A 80 0.85 -10.41 -0.41
C SER A 80 0.37 -9.13 -1.09
N SER A 81 0.58 -7.95 -0.48
CA SER A 81 0.15 -6.67 -1.06
C SER A 81 0.99 -6.30 -2.28
N GLN A 82 2.32 -6.48 -2.22
CA GLN A 82 3.20 -6.19 -3.35
C GLN A 82 2.95 -7.15 -4.53
N LEU A 83 2.79 -8.44 -4.27
CA LEU A 83 2.45 -9.41 -5.32
C LEU A 83 1.10 -9.08 -5.95
N CYS A 84 0.09 -8.72 -5.15
CA CYS A 84 -1.22 -8.29 -5.66
C CYS A 84 -1.08 -7.07 -6.59
N SER A 85 -0.30 -6.06 -6.20
CA SER A 85 -0.04 -4.88 -7.03
C SER A 85 0.65 -5.26 -8.35
N CYS A 86 1.70 -6.09 -8.30
CA CYS A 86 2.40 -6.55 -9.51
C CYS A 86 1.50 -7.39 -10.44
N LEU A 87 0.68 -8.29 -9.89
CA LEU A 87 -0.24 -9.11 -10.68
C LEU A 87 -1.31 -8.26 -11.36
N ASN A 88 -1.85 -7.26 -10.68
CA ASN A 88 -2.80 -6.31 -11.26
C ASN A 88 -2.15 -5.45 -12.36
N LEU A 89 -0.84 -5.19 -12.29
CA LEU A 89 -0.13 -4.41 -13.30
C LEU A 89 0.17 -5.23 -14.58
N LEU A 90 0.28 -6.56 -14.47
CA LEU A 90 0.59 -7.46 -15.59
C LEU A 90 -0.62 -7.81 -16.47
N TRP A 91 -1.82 -7.38 -16.09
CA TRP A 91 -3.08 -7.70 -16.77
C TRP A 91 -3.62 -6.49 -17.53
#